data_AF-A0AA88NR06-F1
#
_entry.id   AF-A0AA88NR06-F1
#
_cell.length_a   1.000
_cell.length_b   1.000
_cell.length_c   1.000
_cell.angle_alpha   90.00
_cell.angle_beta   90.00
_cell.angle_gamma   90.00
#
_symmetry.space_group_name_H-M   'P 1'
#
loop_
_entity.id
_entity.type
_entity.pdbx_description
1 polymer ?
#
loop_
_entity_poly.entity_id
_entity_poly.type
_entity_poly.pdbx_seq_one_letter_code
_entity_poly.pdbx_strand_id
1 'polypeptide(L)'
;MAEPDVSTEQQQQQQQMFFKEELEQMSAWFSDKGLSQDSPKEAQLCVLWRAHQSTRIHLSCVTRDLDIQRSQHLAEMAEVHKSLEKIRIFTEHKDVLAQKTQDENDQLKDRLQCLISLQDAQISEVAKMLHQQGLSELIPSSPSEQVAYLLVERASLLDINETPDKLTADGNTTSPLRTETEMPNSYTHQTPHQGAPRHSQSPWKRLFGIHKASQSKPVSAEVRYLTGQSSILERERSCLERDLEEGSRRLAMAHSEIRHLTDELESAHLTQRTYEPELQAAQQQVEQLEREVEKLKKYEIVELLRAKELNDRLDLEIRSLRSRVRSLDSERKSLQHVVVCLHKEVEQLKSDLQQLQNVRGQTQAAELEQNNTTCRTLKEKLTTQIKCLTEKDENVVYLQSEVDLPESALQEPQQKVQVNQASEKAKECPECQEAARTLFSTQHECQTLKKEICETLKCLDKERSKNHEVKEKYKAKLCRAKQKLHNETMWRDEKIKNLERELSLCSHSLSKQKDLVTRITLENEKLLVERRRLLLQLNEEEHSKTDGRFLMNTKQETGK
;
A
#
# COMPACT_ATOMS: atom_id res chain seq x y z
N MET A 1 -12.09 -20.37 -87.63
CA MET A 1 -12.31 -19.07 -86.97
C MET A 1 -11.91 -19.28 -85.52
N ALA A 2 -11.13 -18.38 -84.93
CA ALA A 2 -10.83 -18.41 -83.50
C ALA A 2 -11.73 -17.40 -82.80
N GLU A 3 -12.27 -17.76 -81.64
CA GLU A 3 -13.00 -16.83 -80.79
C GLU A 3 -12.00 -15.91 -80.08
N PRO A 4 -12.26 -14.58 -79.97
CA PRO A 4 -11.41 -13.70 -79.19
C PRO A 4 -11.55 -14.02 -77.70
N ASP A 5 -10.44 -14.03 -76.96
CA ASP A 5 -10.42 -14.36 -75.54
C ASP A 5 -10.96 -13.19 -74.70
N VAL A 6 -12.28 -13.19 -74.51
CA VAL A 6 -13.06 -12.21 -73.73
C VAL A 6 -12.49 -11.96 -72.34
N SER A 7 -11.80 -12.93 -71.73
CA SER A 7 -11.18 -12.75 -70.41
C SER A 7 -10.06 -11.72 -70.44
N THR A 8 -9.33 -11.60 -71.56
CA THR A 8 -8.24 -10.63 -71.70
C THR A 8 -8.76 -9.20 -71.91
N GLU A 9 -9.82 -9.02 -72.72
CA GLU A 9 -10.44 -7.71 -72.94
C GLU A 9 -11.08 -7.16 -71.67
N GLN A 10 -11.79 -7.99 -70.89
CA GLN A 10 -12.35 -7.57 -69.60
C GLN A 10 -11.26 -7.15 -68.60
N GLN A 11 -10.16 -7.92 -68.52
CA GLN A 11 -9.05 -7.60 -67.62
C GLN A 11 -8.32 -6.31 -68.05
N GLN A 12 -8.21 -6.06 -69.36
CA GLN A 12 -7.64 -4.82 -69.90
C GLN A 12 -8.56 -3.60 -69.67
N GLN A 13 -9.89 -3.77 -69.78
CA GLN A 13 -10.86 -2.72 -69.44
C GLN A 13 -10.85 -2.39 -67.94
N GLN A 14 -10.74 -3.39 -67.06
CA GLN A 14 -10.60 -3.17 -65.61
C GLN A 14 -9.31 -2.40 -65.28
N GLN A 15 -8.19 -2.73 -65.93
CA GLN A 15 -6.94 -1.95 -65.76
C GLN A 15 -7.08 -0.52 -66.27
N GLN A 16 -7.73 -0.29 -67.42
CA GLN A 16 -7.97 1.08 -67.92
C GLN A 16 -8.87 1.90 -66.99
N MET A 17 -9.92 1.29 -66.43
CA MET A 17 -10.78 1.94 -65.44
C MET A 17 -9.98 2.29 -64.17
N PHE A 18 -9.19 1.37 -63.64
CA PHE A 18 -8.35 1.60 -62.46
C PHE A 18 -7.34 2.74 -62.68
N PHE A 19 -6.58 2.73 -63.79
CA PHE A 19 -5.65 3.82 -64.12
C PHE A 19 -6.36 5.17 -64.34
N LYS A 20 -7.60 5.16 -64.82
CA LYS A 20 -8.41 6.38 -64.97
C LYS A 20 -8.86 6.91 -63.61
N GLU A 21 -9.29 6.06 -62.69
CA GLU A 21 -9.60 6.43 -61.30
C GLU A 21 -8.36 6.95 -60.55
N GLU A 22 -7.18 6.34 -60.73
CA GLU A 22 -5.92 6.86 -60.18
C GLU A 22 -5.58 8.26 -60.75
N LEU A 23 -5.70 8.46 -62.07
CA LEU A 23 -5.49 9.77 -62.71
C LEU A 23 -6.48 10.84 -62.22
N GLU A 24 -7.75 10.48 -62.05
CA GLU A 24 -8.76 11.39 -61.51
C GLU A 24 -8.46 11.75 -60.05
N GLN A 25 -8.11 10.77 -59.20
CA GLN A 25 -7.66 11.00 -57.82
C GLN A 25 -6.39 11.87 -57.74
N MET A 26 -5.40 11.64 -58.62
CA MET A 26 -4.20 12.47 -58.70
C MET A 26 -4.53 13.91 -59.11
N SER A 27 -5.44 14.11 -60.06
CA SER A 27 -5.88 15.45 -60.48
C SER A 27 -6.63 16.20 -59.38
N ALA A 28 -7.46 15.51 -58.60
CA ALA A 28 -8.12 16.07 -57.43
C ALA A 28 -7.11 16.43 -56.32
N TRP A 29 -6.12 15.57 -56.08
CA TRP A 29 -5.04 15.83 -55.11
C TRP A 29 -4.13 16.99 -55.54
N PHE A 30 -3.82 17.13 -56.83
CA PHE A 30 -3.13 18.31 -57.36
C PHE A 30 -3.93 19.59 -57.18
N SER A 31 -5.26 19.53 -57.36
CA SER A 31 -6.17 20.66 -57.15
C SER A 31 -6.18 21.11 -55.68
N ASP A 32 -6.26 20.16 -54.74
CA ASP A 32 -6.12 20.40 -53.29
C ASP A 32 -4.73 20.96 -52.90
N LYS A 33 -3.70 20.70 -53.70
CA LYS A 33 -2.36 21.27 -53.55
C LYS A 33 -2.15 22.58 -54.32
N GLY A 34 -3.20 23.15 -54.92
CA GLY A 34 -3.17 24.45 -55.59
C GLY A 34 -2.45 24.47 -56.95
N LEU A 35 -2.30 23.32 -57.60
CA LEU A 35 -1.78 23.24 -58.98
C LEU A 35 -2.93 23.37 -59.99
N SER A 36 -2.75 24.21 -61.01
CA SER A 36 -3.66 24.23 -62.16
C SER A 36 -3.54 22.95 -62.99
N GLN A 37 -4.64 22.53 -63.62
CA GLN A 37 -4.71 21.35 -64.48
C GLN A 37 -3.77 21.46 -65.71
N ASP A 38 -3.49 22.68 -66.17
CA ASP A 38 -2.54 22.99 -67.26
C ASP A 38 -1.06 23.06 -66.81
N SER A 39 -0.74 22.74 -65.55
CA SER A 39 0.64 22.79 -65.04
C SER A 39 1.55 21.80 -65.79
N PRO A 40 2.77 22.19 -66.22
CA PRO A 40 3.65 21.31 -66.98
C PRO A 40 4.01 20.03 -66.19
N LYS A 41 4.15 18.91 -66.91
CA LYS A 41 4.37 17.57 -66.32
C LYS A 41 5.57 17.52 -65.37
N GLU A 42 6.65 18.24 -65.68
CA GLU A 42 7.79 18.46 -64.78
C GLU A 42 7.37 18.95 -63.39
N ALA A 43 6.48 19.94 -63.30
CA ALA A 43 6.03 20.53 -62.04
C ALA A 43 5.12 19.57 -61.25
N GLN A 44 4.22 18.89 -61.95
CA GLN A 44 3.37 17.84 -61.38
C GLN A 44 4.22 16.71 -60.77
N LEU A 45 5.17 16.16 -61.53
CA LEU A 45 6.13 15.14 -61.07
C LEU A 45 6.99 15.65 -59.90
N CYS A 46 7.47 16.89 -59.95
CA CYS A 46 8.23 17.49 -58.85
C CYS A 46 7.42 17.60 -57.56
N VAL A 47 6.10 17.77 -57.61
CA VAL A 47 5.23 17.83 -56.42
C VAL A 47 4.89 16.43 -55.92
N LEU A 48 4.57 15.47 -56.81
CA LEU A 48 4.41 14.05 -56.44
C LEU A 48 5.67 13.51 -55.75
N TRP A 49 6.85 13.75 -56.32
CA TRP A 49 8.11 13.27 -55.75
C TRP A 49 8.37 13.85 -54.36
N ARG A 50 8.15 15.16 -54.17
CA ARG A 50 8.27 15.81 -52.85
C ARG A 50 7.26 15.25 -51.84
N ALA A 51 6.02 15.00 -52.26
CA ALA A 51 5.00 14.41 -51.40
C ALA A 51 5.34 12.96 -51.03
N HIS A 52 5.70 12.11 -51.99
CA HIS A 52 6.16 10.74 -51.76
C HIS A 52 7.40 10.69 -50.86
N GLN A 53 8.37 11.58 -51.06
CA GLN A 53 9.55 11.66 -50.19
C GLN A 53 9.16 12.10 -48.77
N SER A 54 8.21 13.02 -48.63
CA SER A 54 7.69 13.46 -47.31
C SER A 54 6.90 12.37 -46.60
N THR A 55 6.00 11.65 -47.29
CA THR A 55 5.22 10.54 -46.71
C THR A 55 6.11 9.35 -46.38
N ARG A 56 7.12 9.03 -47.21
CA ARG A 56 8.10 7.96 -46.90
C ARG A 56 8.96 8.31 -45.69
N ILE A 57 9.37 9.57 -45.52
CA ILE A 57 10.07 10.03 -44.30
C ILE A 57 9.13 9.95 -43.09
N HIS A 58 7.90 10.45 -43.21
CA HIS A 58 6.93 10.41 -42.11
C HIS A 58 6.59 8.97 -41.67
N LEU A 59 6.34 8.06 -42.62
CA LEU A 59 6.10 6.64 -42.36
C LEU A 59 7.30 5.95 -41.71
N SER A 60 8.53 6.30 -42.12
CA SER A 60 9.76 5.82 -41.48
C SER A 60 9.87 6.30 -40.03
N CYS A 61 9.57 7.58 -39.75
CA CYS A 61 9.50 8.11 -38.39
C CYS A 61 8.42 7.38 -37.56
N VAL A 62 7.19 7.28 -38.05
CA VAL A 62 6.08 6.63 -37.34
C VAL A 62 6.37 5.14 -37.06
N THR A 63 6.96 4.42 -38.03
CA THR A 63 7.34 3.00 -37.84
C THR A 63 8.40 2.86 -36.76
N ARG A 64 9.47 3.66 -36.82
CA ARG A 64 10.53 3.68 -35.81
C ARG A 64 9.99 4.04 -34.43
N ASP A 65 9.09 5.01 -34.35
CA ASP A 65 8.52 5.47 -33.08
C ASP A 65 7.57 4.41 -32.50
N LEU A 66 6.81 3.69 -33.33
CA LEU A 66 6.06 2.49 -32.92
C LEU A 66 6.96 1.37 -32.42
N ASP A 67 8.09 1.11 -33.07
CA ASP A 67 9.05 0.07 -32.63
C ASP A 67 9.77 0.46 -31.33
N ILE A 68 9.98 1.76 -31.09
CA ILE A 68 10.40 2.27 -29.77
C ILE A 68 9.30 2.02 -28.72
N GLN A 69 8.03 2.31 -29.01
CA GLN A 69 6.93 2.02 -28.07
C GLN A 69 6.79 0.52 -27.78
N ARG A 70 6.91 -0.34 -28.80
CA ARG A 70 6.92 -1.81 -28.63
C ARG A 70 8.08 -2.26 -27.74
N SER A 71 9.27 -1.71 -27.95
CA SER A 71 10.46 -2.03 -27.14
C SER A 71 10.31 -1.58 -25.69
N GLN A 72 9.71 -0.42 -25.46
CA GLN A 72 9.41 0.10 -24.12
C GLN A 72 8.37 -0.79 -23.40
N HIS A 73 7.25 -1.10 -24.05
CA HIS A 73 6.24 -2.01 -23.50
C HIS A 73 6.80 -3.40 -23.18
N LEU A 74 7.68 -3.97 -24.02
CA LEU A 74 8.35 -5.24 -23.73
C LEU A 74 9.27 -5.17 -22.51
N ALA A 75 9.98 -4.05 -22.31
CA ALA A 75 10.80 -3.83 -21.12
C ALA A 75 9.94 -3.66 -19.85
N GLU A 76 8.87 -2.86 -19.92
CA GLU A 76 7.90 -2.67 -18.84
C GLU A 76 7.25 -4.00 -18.42
N MET A 77 6.82 -4.82 -19.39
CA MET A 77 6.29 -6.17 -19.11
C MET A 77 7.33 -7.09 -18.46
N ALA A 78 8.60 -7.01 -18.84
CA ALA A 78 9.67 -7.77 -18.20
C ALA A 78 9.92 -7.30 -16.74
N GLU A 79 9.83 -6.01 -16.45
CA GLU A 79 9.89 -5.49 -15.09
C GLU A 79 8.67 -5.88 -14.24
N VAL A 80 7.46 -5.86 -14.83
CA VAL A 80 6.23 -6.37 -14.19
C VAL A 80 6.39 -7.85 -13.85
N HIS A 81 6.85 -8.70 -14.79
CA HIS A 81 7.10 -10.12 -14.53
C HIS A 81 8.13 -10.32 -13.40
N LYS A 82 9.22 -9.53 -13.39
CA LYS A 82 10.24 -9.54 -12.33
C LYS A 82 9.70 -9.07 -10.97
N SER A 83 8.67 -8.21 -10.94
CA SER A 83 7.99 -7.81 -9.71
C SER A 83 7.03 -8.89 -9.20
N LEU A 84 6.28 -9.53 -10.10
CA LEU A 84 5.36 -10.63 -9.78
C LEU A 84 6.10 -11.84 -9.22
N GLU A 85 7.26 -12.21 -9.78
CA GLU A 85 8.06 -13.32 -9.26
C GLU A 85 8.62 -13.04 -7.86
N LYS A 86 9.00 -11.79 -7.56
CA LYS A 86 9.35 -11.39 -6.18
C LYS A 86 8.16 -11.56 -5.24
N ILE A 87 6.96 -11.13 -5.65
CA ILE A 87 5.73 -11.27 -4.86
C ILE A 87 5.42 -12.76 -4.63
N ARG A 88 5.61 -13.62 -5.64
CA ARG A 88 5.46 -15.08 -5.54
C ARG A 88 6.37 -15.65 -4.45
N ILE A 89 7.68 -15.35 -4.51
CA ILE A 89 8.69 -15.80 -3.53
C ILE A 89 8.39 -15.28 -2.12
N PHE A 90 8.01 -14.00 -1.97
CA PHE A 90 7.64 -13.46 -0.65
C PHE A 90 6.36 -14.09 -0.09
N THR A 91 5.40 -14.45 -0.95
CA THR A 91 4.17 -15.15 -0.55
C THR A 91 4.50 -16.56 -0.06
N GLU A 92 5.29 -17.31 -0.84
CA GLU A 92 5.78 -18.66 -0.51
C GLU A 92 6.54 -18.68 0.82
N HIS A 93 7.48 -17.75 1.05
CA HIS A 93 8.17 -17.62 2.34
C HIS A 93 7.23 -17.28 3.50
N LYS A 94 6.23 -16.43 3.28
CA LYS A 94 5.24 -16.02 4.30
C LYS A 94 4.30 -17.19 4.65
N ASP A 95 3.94 -18.03 3.68
CA ASP A 95 3.13 -19.23 3.91
C ASP A 95 3.93 -20.33 4.64
N VAL A 96 5.21 -20.54 4.31
CA VAL A 96 6.11 -21.44 5.06
C VAL A 96 6.30 -20.98 6.50
N LEU A 97 6.45 -19.68 6.75
CA LEU A 97 6.55 -19.12 8.11
C LEU A 97 5.23 -19.32 8.88
N ALA A 98 4.09 -19.08 8.25
CA ALA A 98 2.78 -19.29 8.86
C ALA A 98 2.55 -20.77 9.24
N GLN A 99 2.91 -21.71 8.36
CA GLN A 99 2.84 -23.14 8.66
C GLN A 99 3.73 -23.49 9.86
N LYS A 100 4.99 -23.05 9.87
CA LYS A 100 5.89 -23.28 11.01
C LYS A 100 5.31 -22.73 12.32
N THR A 101 4.73 -21.54 12.31
CA THR A 101 4.10 -20.95 13.51
C THR A 101 2.88 -21.76 13.96
N GLN A 102 2.11 -22.34 13.03
CA GLN A 102 1.02 -23.26 13.35
C GLN A 102 1.56 -24.57 13.97
N ASP A 103 2.59 -25.18 13.37
CA ASP A 103 3.23 -26.42 13.86
C ASP A 103 3.81 -26.24 15.28
N GLU A 104 4.41 -25.08 15.58
CA GLU A 104 4.89 -24.73 16.92
C GLU A 104 3.74 -24.49 17.89
N ASN A 105 2.62 -23.90 17.43
CA ASN A 105 1.44 -23.66 18.25
C ASN A 105 0.75 -24.98 18.65
N ASP A 106 0.61 -25.92 17.71
CA ASP A 106 0.00 -27.23 17.96
C ASP A 106 0.89 -28.10 18.87
N GLN A 107 2.21 -28.09 18.70
CA GLN A 107 3.14 -28.71 19.65
C GLN A 107 3.02 -28.14 21.08
N LEU A 108 2.71 -26.85 21.23
CA LEU A 108 2.47 -26.24 22.54
C LEU A 108 1.11 -26.65 23.13
N LYS A 109 0.07 -26.83 22.30
CA LYS A 109 -1.22 -27.41 22.74
C LYS A 109 -1.04 -28.84 23.24
N ASP A 110 -0.33 -29.69 22.48
CA ASP A 110 -0.08 -31.09 22.87
C ASP A 110 0.69 -31.19 24.20
N ARG A 111 1.72 -30.35 24.38
CA ARG A 111 2.46 -30.27 25.65
C ARG A 111 1.57 -29.81 26.80
N LEU A 112 0.71 -28.82 26.59
CA LEU A 112 -0.24 -28.35 27.60
C LEU A 112 -1.25 -29.45 27.96
N GLN A 113 -1.78 -30.17 26.97
CA GLN A 113 -2.73 -31.26 27.18
C GLN A 113 -2.11 -32.44 27.95
N CYS A 114 -0.83 -32.76 27.68
CA CYS A 114 -0.05 -33.73 28.45
C CYS A 114 0.19 -33.28 29.90
N LEU A 115 0.46 -31.99 30.14
CA LEU A 115 0.62 -31.47 31.50
C LEU A 115 -0.71 -31.51 32.28
N ILE A 116 -1.83 -31.16 31.64
CA ILE A 116 -3.17 -31.26 32.24
C ILE A 116 -3.48 -32.72 32.60
N SER A 117 -3.27 -33.68 31.69
CA SER A 117 -3.56 -35.10 31.97
C SER A 117 -2.67 -35.70 33.07
N LEU A 118 -1.42 -35.24 33.19
CA LEU A 118 -0.54 -35.58 34.31
C LEU A 118 -1.03 -34.98 35.64
N GLN A 119 -1.48 -33.72 35.63
CA GLN A 119 -2.03 -33.05 36.80
C GLN A 119 -3.35 -33.72 37.26
N ASP A 120 -4.24 -34.07 36.33
CA ASP A 120 -5.48 -34.80 36.62
C ASP A 120 -5.20 -36.19 37.21
N ALA A 121 -4.18 -36.89 36.71
CA ALA A 121 -3.74 -38.17 37.26
C ALA A 121 -3.22 -38.03 38.70
N GLN A 122 -2.39 -37.01 38.97
CA GLN A 122 -1.89 -36.71 40.32
C GLN A 122 -3.02 -36.32 41.28
N ILE A 123 -3.96 -35.47 40.85
CA ILE A 123 -5.14 -35.09 41.65
C ILE A 123 -6.01 -36.33 41.92
N SER A 124 -6.19 -37.22 40.94
CA SER A 124 -6.91 -38.48 41.11
C SER A 124 -6.23 -39.43 42.10
N GLU A 125 -4.89 -39.44 42.17
CA GLU A 125 -4.13 -40.22 43.14
C GLU A 125 -4.25 -39.64 44.56
N VAL A 126 -4.02 -38.33 44.72
CA VAL A 126 -4.20 -37.64 46.01
C VAL A 126 -5.63 -37.77 46.54
N ALA A 127 -6.65 -37.65 45.67
CA ALA A 127 -8.04 -37.86 46.05
C ALA A 127 -8.31 -39.28 46.56
N LYS A 128 -7.71 -40.31 45.95
CA LYS A 128 -7.80 -41.71 46.43
C LYS A 128 -7.11 -41.87 47.79
N MET A 129 -5.93 -41.25 47.99
CA MET A 129 -5.23 -41.27 49.27
C MET A 129 -6.04 -40.60 50.39
N LEU A 130 -6.57 -39.40 50.15
CA LEU A 130 -7.43 -38.68 51.10
C LEU A 130 -8.69 -39.50 51.45
N HIS A 131 -9.34 -40.11 50.45
CA HIS A 131 -10.50 -40.98 50.66
C HIS A 131 -10.16 -42.21 51.52
N GLN A 132 -9.03 -42.88 51.26
CA GLN A 132 -8.55 -44.03 52.04
C GLN A 132 -8.22 -43.67 53.50
N GLN A 133 -7.79 -42.44 53.77
CA GLN A 133 -7.54 -41.93 55.13
C GLN A 133 -8.80 -41.32 55.78
N GLY A 134 -9.98 -41.43 55.15
CA GLY A 134 -11.25 -40.87 55.65
C GLY A 134 -11.40 -39.35 55.44
N LEU A 135 -10.38 -38.66 54.96
CA LEU A 135 -10.32 -37.20 54.73
C LEU A 135 -11.06 -36.76 53.46
N SER A 136 -12.25 -37.32 53.22
CA SER A 136 -13.01 -37.11 51.97
C SER A 136 -13.50 -35.68 51.79
N GLU A 137 -13.68 -34.92 52.88
CA GLU A 137 -14.13 -33.52 52.85
C GLU A 137 -13.07 -32.55 52.27
N LEU A 138 -11.80 -32.97 52.21
CA LEU A 138 -10.68 -32.17 51.68
C LEU A 138 -10.42 -32.39 50.19
N ILE A 139 -11.02 -33.42 49.58
CA ILE A 139 -10.88 -33.73 48.14
C ILE A 139 -11.29 -32.55 47.22
N PRO A 140 -12.39 -31.79 47.47
CA PRO A 140 -12.75 -30.63 46.66
C PRO A 140 -11.97 -29.34 47.00
N SER A 141 -11.15 -29.33 48.06
CA SER A 141 -10.31 -28.18 48.42
C SER A 141 -9.11 -28.05 47.48
N SER A 142 -8.54 -26.85 47.34
CA SER A 142 -7.33 -26.65 46.54
C SER A 142 -6.13 -27.41 47.14
N PRO A 143 -5.12 -27.80 46.34
CA PRO A 143 -3.93 -28.48 46.86
C PRO A 143 -3.20 -27.69 47.97
N SER A 144 -3.24 -26.35 47.91
CA SER A 144 -2.75 -25.46 48.96
C SER A 144 -3.51 -25.57 50.27
N GLU A 145 -4.84 -25.70 50.23
CA GLU A 145 -5.68 -25.88 51.43
C GLU A 145 -5.53 -27.29 52.00
N GLN A 146 -5.45 -28.32 51.14
CA GLN A 146 -5.15 -29.70 51.54
C GLN A 146 -3.82 -29.79 52.31
N VAL A 147 -2.75 -29.18 51.77
CA VAL A 147 -1.45 -29.12 52.45
C VAL A 147 -1.51 -28.31 53.74
N ALA A 148 -2.20 -27.17 53.75
CA ALA A 148 -2.35 -26.35 54.97
C ALA A 148 -3.06 -27.11 56.10
N TYR A 149 -4.15 -27.84 55.79
CA TYR A 149 -4.85 -28.68 56.75
C TYR A 149 -3.94 -29.78 57.32
N LEU A 150 -3.26 -30.53 56.44
CA LEU A 150 -2.37 -31.63 56.84
C LEU A 150 -1.19 -31.16 57.69
N LEU A 151 -0.68 -29.93 57.48
CA LEU A 151 0.36 -29.33 58.31
C LEU A 151 -0.15 -28.94 59.70
N VAL A 152 -1.37 -28.39 59.81
CA VAL A 152 -2.00 -28.05 61.10
C VAL A 152 -2.35 -29.30 61.91
N GLU A 153 -2.87 -30.34 61.26
CA GLU A 153 -3.15 -31.63 61.90
C GLU A 153 -1.86 -32.30 62.40
N ARG A 154 -0.81 -32.31 61.56
CA ARG A 154 0.51 -32.83 61.95
C ARG A 154 1.10 -32.07 63.15
N ALA A 155 0.99 -30.75 63.20
CA ALA A 155 1.45 -29.96 64.34
C ALA A 155 0.66 -30.31 65.62
N SER A 156 -0.66 -30.44 65.50
CA SER A 156 -1.54 -30.81 66.62
C SER A 156 -1.22 -32.20 67.19
N LEU A 157 -0.90 -33.18 66.33
CA LEU A 157 -0.48 -34.52 66.73
C LEU A 157 0.93 -34.57 67.35
N LEU A 158 1.83 -33.63 66.98
CA LEU A 158 3.15 -33.50 67.59
C LEU A 158 3.06 -32.87 68.99
N ASP A 159 2.28 -31.79 69.17
CA ASP A 159 2.02 -31.17 70.48
C ASP A 159 1.45 -32.18 71.49
N ILE A 160 0.60 -33.11 71.04
CA ILE A 160 0.06 -34.20 71.87
C ILE A 160 1.17 -35.18 72.28
N ASN A 161 2.04 -35.57 71.35
CA ASN A 161 3.11 -36.54 71.58
C ASN A 161 4.31 -36.01 72.37
N GLU A 162 4.48 -34.69 72.52
CA GLU A 162 5.51 -34.09 73.38
C GLU A 162 5.10 -33.99 74.88
N THR A 163 3.89 -34.43 75.26
CA THR A 163 3.40 -34.36 76.66
C THR A 163 3.27 -35.69 77.46
N PRO A 164 4.10 -36.74 77.28
CA PRO A 164 4.00 -37.99 78.04
C PRO A 164 4.75 -37.95 79.40
N ASP A 165 4.66 -36.86 80.18
CA ASP A 165 5.17 -36.88 81.58
C ASP A 165 4.60 -35.77 82.49
N LYS A 166 3.41 -36.00 83.09
CA LYS A 166 2.89 -35.37 84.34
C LYS A 166 1.48 -35.85 84.74
N LEU A 167 1.34 -37.14 85.09
CA LEU A 167 0.10 -37.67 85.73
C LEU A 167 0.42 -38.65 86.88
N THR A 168 1.11 -38.19 87.91
CA THR A 168 1.28 -38.90 89.18
C THR A 168 1.26 -37.92 90.37
N ALA A 169 0.61 -38.34 91.47
CA ALA A 169 0.40 -37.63 92.74
C ALA A 169 -0.46 -36.33 92.66
N ASP A 170 -1.33 -36.00 93.62
CA ASP A 170 -1.75 -36.72 94.84
C ASP A 170 -3.26 -36.47 95.11
N GLY A 171 -3.91 -37.34 95.89
CA GLY A 171 -5.38 -37.38 96.00
C GLY A 171 -5.95 -38.26 97.13
N ASN A 172 -5.37 -38.18 98.34
CA ASN A 172 -5.87 -38.92 99.51
C ASN A 172 -7.34 -38.59 99.87
N THR A 173 -8.19 -39.60 100.05
CA THR A 173 -9.37 -39.56 100.94
C THR A 173 -9.73 -40.97 101.41
N THR A 174 -9.98 -41.14 102.71
CA THR A 174 -10.40 -42.40 103.34
C THR A 174 -11.92 -42.56 103.36
N SER A 175 -12.39 -43.79 103.17
CA SER A 175 -13.73 -44.26 103.59
C SER A 175 -13.65 -44.80 105.04
N PRO A 176 -14.76 -45.02 105.79
CA PRO A 176 -16.17 -45.15 105.33
C PRO A 176 -17.22 -44.37 106.14
N LEU A 177 -18.50 -44.38 105.69
CA LEU A 177 -19.63 -45.03 106.40
C LEU A 177 -21.03 -44.60 105.89
N ARG A 178 -21.76 -45.57 105.31
CA ARG A 178 -23.22 -45.78 105.29
C ARG A 178 -24.14 -44.74 105.96
N THR A 179 -25.12 -44.22 105.21
CA THR A 179 -26.54 -44.18 105.61
C THR A 179 -27.44 -44.24 104.37
N GLU A 180 -28.54 -44.99 104.45
CA GLU A 180 -29.60 -45.12 103.42
C GLU A 180 -30.76 -44.15 103.77
N THR A 181 -31.55 -43.61 102.80
CA THR A 181 -33.00 -43.26 102.93
C THR A 181 -33.56 -42.63 101.63
N GLU A 182 -34.36 -43.45 100.92
CA GLU A 182 -35.65 -43.13 100.24
C GLU A 182 -35.79 -42.11 99.06
N MET A 183 -36.96 -42.28 98.41
CA MET A 183 -37.52 -41.66 97.18
C MET A 183 -38.75 -40.78 97.60
N PRO A 184 -39.63 -40.18 96.73
CA PRO A 184 -39.77 -40.32 95.27
C PRO A 184 -40.11 -39.05 94.43
N ASN A 185 -40.17 -39.25 93.11
CA ASN A 185 -41.05 -38.61 92.11
C ASN A 185 -41.27 -37.08 92.08
N SER A 186 -40.88 -36.47 90.95
CA SER A 186 -41.90 -36.07 89.95
C SER A 186 -41.32 -36.06 88.51
N TYR A 187 -42.17 -36.40 87.54
CA TYR A 187 -41.89 -36.30 86.10
C TYR A 187 -41.80 -34.80 85.69
N THR A 188 -41.19 -34.37 84.58
CA THR A 188 -41.42 -34.88 83.22
C THR A 188 -40.37 -34.38 82.19
N HIS A 189 -40.11 -35.21 81.17
CA HIS A 189 -39.56 -34.91 79.84
C HIS A 189 -38.08 -34.51 79.61
N GLN A 190 -37.59 -35.05 78.48
CA GLN A 190 -36.40 -34.73 77.67
C GLN A 190 -35.03 -35.29 78.11
N THR A 191 -34.24 -35.60 77.07
CA THR A 191 -33.02 -36.43 77.07
C THR A 191 -31.73 -35.59 77.13
N PRO A 192 -30.61 -36.16 77.62
CA PRO A 192 -29.40 -35.39 77.94
C PRO A 192 -28.58 -35.00 76.68
N HIS A 193 -27.87 -33.87 76.58
CA HIS A 193 -26.78 -33.35 77.45
C HIS A 193 -25.57 -34.32 77.49
N GLN A 194 -24.30 -33.95 77.27
CA GLN A 194 -23.58 -32.69 76.99
C GLN A 194 -22.48 -32.98 75.93
N GLY A 195 -21.70 -32.07 75.34
CA GLY A 195 -21.53 -30.62 75.52
C GLY A 195 -20.04 -30.24 75.58
N ALA A 196 -19.41 -30.03 74.42
CA ALA A 196 -17.99 -29.70 74.31
C ALA A 196 -17.72 -28.21 74.61
N PRO A 197 -16.83 -27.85 75.57
CA PRO A 197 -16.57 -26.44 75.90
C PRO A 197 -15.81 -25.69 74.79
N ARG A 198 -16.43 -24.68 74.18
CA ARG A 198 -15.73 -23.70 73.33
C ARG A 198 -14.85 -22.76 74.18
N HIS A 199 -13.66 -23.20 74.56
CA HIS A 199 -12.68 -22.29 75.18
C HIS A 199 -11.96 -21.44 74.12
N SER A 200 -12.62 -20.39 73.65
CA SER A 200 -12.02 -19.43 72.70
C SER A 200 -10.95 -18.56 73.36
N GLN A 201 -9.67 -18.93 73.24
CA GLN A 201 -8.54 -18.00 73.42
C GLN A 201 -7.49 -18.20 72.32
N SER A 202 -6.98 -17.08 71.79
CA SER A 202 -6.04 -17.07 70.67
C SER A 202 -4.65 -17.59 71.07
N PRO A 203 -4.09 -18.60 70.36
CA PRO A 203 -2.74 -19.12 70.63
C PRO A 203 -1.64 -18.04 70.63
N TRP A 204 -1.82 -16.99 69.81
CA TRP A 204 -0.87 -15.90 69.62
C TRP A 204 -0.53 -15.12 70.90
N LYS A 205 -1.33 -15.21 71.97
CA LYS A 205 -1.00 -14.60 73.27
C LYS A 205 0.04 -15.35 74.11
N ARG A 206 0.43 -16.58 73.73
CA ARG A 206 1.38 -17.40 74.51
C ARG A 206 2.86 -17.15 74.15
N LEU A 207 3.15 -16.61 72.97
CA LEU A 207 4.52 -16.52 72.41
C LEU A 207 5.37 -15.35 72.91
N PHE A 208 4.77 -14.30 73.49
CA PHE A 208 5.50 -13.09 73.95
C PHE A 208 5.44 -12.88 75.47
N GLY A 209 5.19 -13.95 76.23
CA GLY A 209 5.20 -13.94 77.69
C GLY A 209 6.61 -13.87 78.27
N ILE A 210 7.15 -12.65 78.42
CA ILE A 210 8.50 -12.34 78.93
C ILE A 210 8.92 -13.27 80.08
N HIS A 211 9.99 -14.06 79.87
CA HIS A 211 10.62 -14.85 80.92
C HIS A 211 11.18 -13.94 82.03
N LYS A 212 10.48 -13.83 83.16
CA LYS A 212 11.03 -13.18 84.35
C LYS A 212 12.11 -14.06 84.97
N ALA A 213 13.27 -13.45 85.24
CA ALA A 213 14.41 -14.16 85.80
C ALA A 213 14.10 -14.77 87.16
N SER A 214 14.18 -16.10 87.26
CA SER A 214 14.12 -16.82 88.54
C SER A 214 15.49 -16.78 89.21
N GLN A 215 15.62 -16.01 90.29
CA GLN A 215 16.83 -16.06 91.12
C GLN A 215 16.87 -17.36 91.93
N SER A 216 17.87 -18.20 91.65
CA SER A 216 18.22 -19.33 92.50
C SER A 216 18.88 -18.84 93.79
N LYS A 217 18.19 -18.93 94.93
CA LYS A 217 18.84 -18.86 96.24
C LYS A 217 19.69 -20.11 96.45
N PRO A 218 20.97 -20.01 96.83
CA PRO A 218 21.73 -21.15 97.31
C PRO A 218 21.20 -21.58 98.68
N VAL A 219 20.91 -22.86 98.87
CA VAL A 219 20.73 -23.44 100.20
C VAL A 219 22.11 -23.79 100.74
N SER A 220 22.54 -23.13 101.81
CA SER A 220 23.81 -23.45 102.47
C SER A 220 23.68 -24.76 103.25
N ALA A 221 24.60 -25.69 103.00
CA ALA A 221 24.72 -26.97 103.70
C ALA A 221 26.20 -27.29 103.90
N GLU A 222 26.79 -26.65 104.91
CA GLU A 222 28.18 -26.81 105.32
C GLU A 222 28.48 -28.24 105.84
N VAL A 223 29.76 -28.62 105.88
CA VAL A 223 30.30 -29.84 106.52
C VAL A 223 30.06 -31.19 105.79
N ARG A 224 30.80 -31.40 104.69
CA ARG A 224 31.69 -32.58 104.55
C ARG A 224 32.74 -32.35 103.45
N TYR A 225 33.91 -31.85 103.87
CA TYR A 225 34.98 -31.39 102.97
C TYR A 225 35.97 -32.51 102.55
N LEU A 226 36.72 -32.23 101.47
CA LEU A 226 37.96 -32.91 101.04
C LEU A 226 37.88 -34.32 100.42
N THR A 227 36.77 -34.76 99.84
CA THR A 227 36.82 -35.93 98.89
C THR A 227 35.81 -35.86 97.74
N GLY A 228 34.60 -35.36 97.96
CA GLY A 228 33.57 -35.29 96.90
C GLY A 228 33.80 -34.17 95.86
N GLN A 229 34.42 -33.06 96.25
CA GLN A 229 34.54 -31.83 95.44
C GLN A 229 35.21 -32.03 94.08
N SER A 230 36.27 -32.85 94.00
CA SER A 230 36.95 -33.13 92.72
C SER A 230 35.98 -33.67 91.68
N SER A 231 35.09 -34.59 92.06
CA SER A 231 34.12 -35.18 91.13
C SER A 231 33.04 -34.20 90.63
N ILE A 232 32.75 -33.14 91.39
CA ILE A 232 31.76 -32.14 90.98
C ILE A 232 32.41 -31.18 89.97
N LEU A 233 33.57 -30.64 90.31
CA LEU A 233 34.37 -29.78 89.42
C LEU A 233 34.77 -30.49 88.13
N GLU A 234 35.02 -31.80 88.18
CA GLU A 234 35.32 -32.64 87.02
C GLU A 234 34.10 -32.82 86.10
N ARG A 235 32.90 -33.02 86.65
CA ARG A 235 31.65 -33.04 85.85
C ARG A 235 31.34 -31.67 85.26
N GLU A 236 31.50 -30.60 86.02
CA GLU A 236 31.31 -29.22 85.55
C GLU A 236 32.28 -28.90 84.41
N ARG A 237 33.56 -29.27 84.57
CA ARG A 237 34.57 -29.17 83.52
C ARG A 237 34.17 -29.94 82.26
N SER A 238 33.73 -31.20 82.38
CA SER A 238 33.26 -31.98 81.22
C SER A 238 31.89 -31.57 80.67
N CYS A 239 31.17 -30.64 81.31
CA CYS A 239 30.09 -29.88 80.68
C CYS A 239 30.66 -28.73 79.84
N LEU A 240 31.51 -27.90 80.44
CA LEU A 240 32.14 -26.74 79.78
C LEU A 240 33.01 -27.15 78.58
N GLU A 241 33.69 -28.29 78.62
CA GLU A 241 34.44 -28.85 77.50
C GLU A 241 33.51 -29.21 76.33
N ARG A 242 32.36 -29.84 76.59
CA ARG A 242 31.35 -30.15 75.55
C ARG A 242 30.66 -28.89 75.01
N ASP A 243 30.39 -27.90 75.85
CA ASP A 243 29.81 -26.62 75.42
C ASP A 243 30.81 -25.83 74.56
N LEU A 244 32.11 -25.92 74.86
CA LEU A 244 33.18 -25.35 74.06
C LEU A 244 33.41 -26.11 72.73
N GLU A 245 33.30 -27.43 72.72
CA GLU A 245 33.31 -28.25 71.49
C GLU A 245 32.08 -27.96 70.60
N GLU A 246 30.90 -27.83 71.18
CA GLU A 246 29.66 -27.45 70.48
C GLU A 246 29.75 -26.02 69.93
N GLY A 247 30.25 -25.06 70.73
CA GLY A 247 30.54 -23.70 70.29
C GLY A 247 31.58 -23.66 69.15
N SER A 248 32.62 -24.48 69.24
CA SER A 248 33.65 -24.61 68.20
C SER A 248 33.08 -25.22 66.91
N ARG A 249 32.23 -26.23 67.00
CA ARG A 249 31.51 -26.81 65.85
C ARG A 249 30.57 -25.79 65.20
N ARG A 250 29.81 -25.02 65.98
CA ARG A 250 28.96 -23.93 65.46
C ARG A 250 29.75 -22.83 64.79
N LEU A 251 30.89 -22.43 65.35
CA LEU A 251 31.79 -21.45 64.74
C LEU A 251 32.39 -21.97 63.42
N ALA A 252 32.77 -23.25 63.36
CA ALA A 252 33.25 -23.88 62.12
C ALA A 252 32.15 -23.95 61.03
N MET A 253 30.90 -24.23 61.40
CA MET A 253 29.76 -24.17 60.49
C MET A 253 29.53 -22.73 59.99
N ALA A 254 29.53 -21.73 60.87
CA ALA A 254 29.44 -20.33 60.46
C ALA A 254 30.59 -19.89 59.52
N HIS A 255 31.81 -20.36 59.76
CA HIS A 255 32.96 -20.11 58.88
C HIS A 255 32.96 -20.92 57.57
N SER A 256 32.11 -21.94 57.42
CA SER A 256 31.86 -22.58 56.12
C SER A 256 30.74 -21.88 55.37
N GLU A 257 29.66 -21.51 56.07
CA GLU A 257 28.53 -20.75 55.51
C GLU A 257 28.97 -19.39 54.95
N ILE A 258 29.76 -18.61 55.72
CA ILE A 258 30.30 -17.32 55.27
C ILE A 258 31.14 -17.49 53.99
N ARG A 259 31.88 -18.60 53.85
CA ARG A 259 32.68 -18.87 52.66
C ARG A 259 31.79 -19.24 51.47
N HIS A 260 30.83 -20.15 51.65
CA HIS A 260 29.85 -20.53 50.63
C HIS A 260 29.13 -19.30 50.06
N LEU A 261 28.59 -18.44 50.94
CA LEU A 261 27.90 -17.22 50.54
C LEU A 261 28.84 -16.19 49.87
N THR A 262 30.13 -16.21 50.18
CA THR A 262 31.14 -15.39 49.48
C THR A 262 31.43 -15.95 48.09
N ASP A 263 31.63 -17.26 47.96
CA ASP A 263 31.89 -17.95 46.70
C ASP A 263 30.67 -17.81 45.75
N GLU A 264 29.45 -17.93 46.27
CA GLU A 264 28.21 -17.66 45.53
C GLU A 264 28.11 -16.19 45.07
N LEU A 265 28.40 -15.22 45.96
CA LEU A 265 28.37 -13.79 45.62
C LEU A 265 29.42 -13.43 44.56
N GLU A 266 30.62 -14.01 44.63
CA GLU A 266 31.65 -13.83 43.60
C GLU A 266 31.21 -14.48 42.26
N SER A 267 30.53 -15.62 42.28
CA SER A 267 29.94 -16.22 41.07
C SER A 267 28.83 -15.35 40.44
N ALA A 268 27.99 -14.72 41.27
CA ALA A 268 26.95 -13.79 40.83
C ALA A 268 27.56 -12.51 40.22
N HIS A 269 28.59 -11.95 40.85
CA HIS A 269 29.33 -10.81 40.29
C HIS A 269 30.07 -11.17 39.00
N LEU A 270 30.64 -12.37 38.89
CA LEU A 270 31.33 -12.82 37.68
C LEU A 270 30.35 -12.99 36.52
N THR A 271 29.19 -13.62 36.76
CA THR A 271 28.15 -13.79 35.74
C THR A 271 27.50 -12.47 35.34
N GLN A 272 27.23 -11.54 36.27
CA GLN A 272 26.83 -10.18 35.92
C GLN A 272 27.88 -9.55 34.98
N ARG A 273 29.16 -9.58 35.38
CA ARG A 273 30.26 -8.95 34.64
C ARG A 273 30.47 -9.51 33.24
N THR A 274 30.07 -10.76 32.96
CA THR A 274 30.08 -11.33 31.60
C THR A 274 28.94 -10.83 30.71
N TYR A 275 27.75 -10.54 31.26
CA TYR A 275 26.57 -10.14 30.47
C TYR A 275 26.31 -8.62 30.43
N GLU A 276 26.81 -7.87 31.42
CA GLU A 276 26.75 -6.39 31.46
C GLU A 276 27.19 -5.71 30.14
N PRO A 277 28.29 -6.07 29.45
CA PRO A 277 28.67 -5.43 28.19
C PRO A 277 27.71 -5.75 27.03
N GLU A 278 27.07 -6.92 27.01
CA GLU A 278 26.07 -7.29 25.99
C GLU A 278 24.77 -6.51 26.22
N LEU A 279 24.35 -6.38 27.48
CA LEU A 279 23.22 -5.54 27.89
C LEU A 279 23.45 -4.07 27.53
N GLN A 280 24.64 -3.53 27.83
CA GLN A 280 25.00 -2.14 27.49
C GLN A 280 25.05 -1.91 25.97
N ALA A 281 25.56 -2.88 25.20
CA ALA A 281 25.55 -2.80 23.73
C ALA A 281 24.11 -2.83 23.17
N ALA A 282 23.23 -3.66 23.73
CA ALA A 282 21.81 -3.69 23.36
C ALA A 282 21.10 -2.37 23.69
N GLN A 283 21.36 -1.77 24.85
CA GLN A 283 20.84 -0.45 25.22
C GLN A 283 21.26 0.64 24.22
N GLN A 284 22.55 0.69 23.85
CA GLN A 284 23.05 1.65 22.85
C GLN A 284 22.39 1.47 21.47
N GLN A 285 22.13 0.23 21.06
CA GLN A 285 21.39 -0.06 19.82
C GLN A 285 19.94 0.41 19.89
N VAL A 286 19.24 0.20 21.01
CA VAL A 286 17.87 0.70 21.22
C VAL A 286 17.85 2.24 21.12
N GLU A 287 18.73 2.94 21.82
CA GLU A 287 18.81 4.41 21.71
C GLU A 287 19.16 4.88 20.27
N GLN A 288 19.96 4.13 19.51
CA GLN A 288 20.22 4.46 18.09
C GLN A 288 18.95 4.31 17.26
N LEU A 289 18.24 3.19 17.41
CA LEU A 289 16.99 2.93 16.69
C LEU A 289 15.91 3.97 17.04
N GLU A 290 15.78 4.38 18.31
CA GLU A 290 14.90 5.48 18.71
C GLU A 290 15.25 6.80 18.00
N ARG A 291 16.54 7.18 17.95
CA ARG A 291 17.02 8.37 17.22
C ARG A 291 16.80 8.26 15.72
N GLU A 292 16.76 7.06 15.13
CA GLU A 292 16.49 6.85 13.71
C GLU A 292 14.99 6.87 13.40
N VAL A 293 14.17 6.20 14.20
CA VAL A 293 12.70 6.28 14.15
C VAL A 293 12.23 7.72 14.30
N GLU A 294 12.83 8.51 15.20
CA GLU A 294 12.50 9.91 15.41
C GLU A 294 12.94 10.83 14.26
N LYS A 295 13.96 10.45 13.48
CA LYS A 295 14.28 11.11 12.20
C LYS A 295 13.25 10.73 11.12
N LEU A 296 12.90 9.45 11.02
CA LEU A 296 11.94 8.93 10.03
C LEU A 296 10.56 9.57 10.20
N LYS A 297 10.03 9.65 11.43
CA LYS A 297 8.78 10.38 11.75
C LYS A 297 8.81 11.82 11.25
N LYS A 298 9.93 12.53 11.43
CA LYS A 298 10.10 13.92 10.97
C LYS A 298 10.11 14.04 9.44
N TYR A 299 10.72 13.07 8.74
CA TYR A 299 10.64 13.02 7.27
C TYR A 299 9.22 12.69 6.80
N GLU A 300 8.57 11.68 7.38
CA GLU A 300 7.20 11.27 7.07
C GLU A 300 6.20 12.41 7.23
N ILE A 301 6.23 13.14 8.36
CA ILE A 301 5.38 14.32 8.58
C ILE A 301 5.59 15.38 7.47
N VAL A 302 6.84 15.61 7.06
CA VAL A 302 7.17 16.58 6.00
C VAL A 302 6.71 16.09 4.62
N GLU A 303 6.72 14.80 4.34
CA GLU A 303 6.20 14.23 3.08
C GLU A 303 4.67 14.24 3.04
N LEU A 304 4.00 13.88 4.14
CA LEU A 304 2.55 13.98 4.30
C LEU A 304 2.05 15.42 4.12
N LEU A 305 2.78 16.42 4.65
CA LEU A 305 2.46 17.83 4.45
C LEU A 305 2.59 18.26 2.98
N ARG A 306 3.64 17.80 2.26
CA ARG A 306 3.80 18.06 0.80
C ARG A 306 2.71 17.38 -0.03
N ALA A 307 2.36 16.14 0.33
CA ALA A 307 1.29 15.39 -0.33
C ALA A 307 -0.06 16.09 -0.14
N LYS A 308 -0.33 16.59 1.06
CA LYS A 308 -1.51 17.42 1.35
C LYS A 308 -1.52 18.72 0.55
N GLU A 309 -0.43 19.49 0.53
CA GLU A 309 -0.34 20.74 -0.24
C GLU A 309 -0.58 20.51 -1.74
N LEU A 310 -0.04 19.41 -2.29
CA LEU A 310 -0.28 19.01 -3.67
C LEU A 310 -1.76 18.65 -3.91
N ASN A 311 -2.39 17.94 -2.99
CA ASN A 311 -3.81 17.57 -3.09
C ASN A 311 -4.73 18.80 -2.97
N ASP A 312 -4.50 19.67 -1.99
CA ASP A 312 -5.24 20.93 -1.80
C ASP A 312 -5.17 21.80 -3.08
N ARG A 313 -4.02 21.81 -3.77
CA ARG A 313 -3.83 22.48 -5.07
C ARG A 313 -4.60 21.80 -6.20
N LEU A 314 -4.59 20.47 -6.27
CA LEU A 314 -5.37 19.72 -7.28
C LEU A 314 -6.87 19.92 -7.05
N ASP A 315 -7.35 19.97 -5.81
CA ASP A 315 -8.75 20.28 -5.50
C ASP A 315 -9.16 21.71 -5.90
N LEU A 316 -8.25 22.69 -5.81
CA LEU A 316 -8.47 24.04 -6.34
C LEU A 316 -8.60 24.02 -7.88
N GLU A 317 -7.71 23.28 -8.56
CA GLU A 317 -7.73 23.13 -10.02
C GLU A 317 -8.98 22.38 -10.50
N ILE A 318 -9.36 21.28 -9.86
CA ILE A 318 -10.58 20.52 -10.12
C ILE A 318 -11.82 21.40 -9.91
N ARG A 319 -11.88 22.22 -8.87
CA ARG A 319 -12.98 23.18 -8.66
C ARG A 319 -13.05 24.24 -9.76
N SER A 320 -11.90 24.78 -10.18
CA SER A 320 -11.80 25.75 -11.28
C SER A 320 -12.26 25.16 -12.61
N LEU A 321 -11.75 23.97 -12.97
CA LEU A 321 -12.12 23.23 -14.18
C LEU A 321 -13.62 22.87 -14.18
N ARG A 322 -14.15 22.33 -13.08
CA ARG A 322 -15.60 22.06 -12.92
C ARG A 322 -16.44 23.33 -13.09
N SER A 323 -15.93 24.49 -12.66
CA SER A 323 -16.65 25.76 -12.87
C SER A 323 -16.59 26.23 -14.32
N ARG A 324 -15.45 26.13 -15.01
CA ARG A 324 -15.36 26.48 -16.43
C ARG A 324 -16.17 25.54 -17.32
N VAL A 325 -16.26 24.25 -16.99
CA VAL A 325 -17.16 23.30 -17.68
C VAL A 325 -18.62 23.76 -17.55
N ARG A 326 -19.09 24.11 -16.34
CA ARG A 326 -20.46 24.66 -16.17
C ARG A 326 -20.71 25.93 -16.99
N SER A 327 -19.73 26.85 -17.07
CA SER A 327 -19.83 28.04 -17.91
C SER A 327 -19.97 27.68 -19.39
N LEU A 328 -19.10 26.80 -19.91
CA LEU A 328 -19.14 26.33 -21.29
C LEU A 328 -20.42 25.54 -21.62
N ASP A 329 -20.94 24.75 -20.67
CA ASP A 329 -22.25 24.09 -20.79
C ASP A 329 -23.40 25.10 -20.89
N SER A 330 -23.33 26.23 -20.16
CA SER A 330 -24.35 27.28 -20.23
C SER A 330 -24.25 28.09 -21.54
N GLU A 331 -23.04 28.36 -22.01
CA GLU A 331 -22.78 29.02 -23.30
C GLU A 331 -23.25 28.14 -24.46
N ARG A 332 -22.90 26.84 -24.46
CA ARG A 332 -23.41 25.87 -25.45
C ARG A 332 -24.93 25.82 -25.48
N LYS A 333 -25.60 25.80 -24.31
CA LYS A 333 -27.07 25.83 -24.22
C LYS A 333 -27.66 27.12 -24.80
N SER A 334 -27.03 28.26 -24.54
CA SER A 334 -27.44 29.56 -25.10
C SER A 334 -27.31 29.58 -26.63
N LEU A 335 -26.15 29.19 -27.16
CA LEU A 335 -25.90 29.09 -28.60
C LEU A 335 -26.86 28.09 -29.27
N GLN A 336 -27.12 26.94 -28.63
CA GLN A 336 -28.06 25.94 -29.13
C GLN A 336 -29.50 26.46 -29.17
N HIS A 337 -29.91 27.30 -28.20
CA HIS A 337 -31.20 28.00 -28.26
C HIS A 337 -31.25 29.01 -29.41
N VAL A 338 -30.19 29.82 -29.60
CA VAL A 338 -30.10 30.77 -30.73
C VAL A 338 -30.19 30.06 -32.08
N VAL A 339 -29.48 28.93 -32.26
CA VAL A 339 -29.57 28.10 -33.48
C VAL A 339 -31.00 27.58 -33.71
N VAL A 340 -31.73 27.18 -32.65
CA VAL A 340 -33.14 26.76 -32.76
C VAL A 340 -34.07 27.93 -33.12
N CYS A 341 -33.80 29.16 -32.67
CA CYS A 341 -34.54 30.34 -33.13
C CYS A 341 -34.27 30.63 -34.60
N LEU A 342 -33.00 30.76 -34.99
CA LEU A 342 -32.60 31.03 -36.39
C LEU A 342 -33.13 29.95 -37.36
N HIS A 343 -33.15 28.68 -36.95
CA HIS A 343 -33.71 27.61 -37.80
C HIS A 343 -35.23 27.77 -38.04
N LYS A 344 -35.99 28.23 -37.03
CA LYS A 344 -37.41 28.56 -37.20
C LYS A 344 -37.62 29.77 -38.11
N GLU A 345 -36.79 30.80 -37.97
CA GLU A 345 -36.81 31.98 -38.84
C GLU A 345 -36.50 31.60 -40.29
N VAL A 346 -35.53 30.72 -40.53
CA VAL A 346 -35.21 30.20 -41.88
C VAL A 346 -36.38 29.41 -42.48
N GLU A 347 -37.01 28.50 -41.74
CA GLU A 347 -38.17 27.74 -42.25
C GLU A 347 -39.43 28.63 -42.44
N GLN A 348 -39.60 29.70 -41.64
CA GLN A 348 -40.63 30.71 -41.87
C GLN A 348 -40.36 31.49 -43.16
N LEU A 349 -39.17 32.09 -43.32
CA LEU A 349 -38.79 32.85 -44.50
C LEU A 349 -38.87 32.02 -45.79
N LYS A 350 -38.52 30.74 -45.71
CA LYS A 350 -38.67 29.75 -46.79
C LYS A 350 -40.14 29.50 -47.13
N SER A 351 -41.02 29.43 -46.14
CA SER A 351 -42.48 29.31 -46.32
C SER A 351 -43.08 30.57 -46.95
N ASP A 352 -42.65 31.74 -46.51
CA ASP A 352 -43.07 33.04 -47.05
C ASP A 352 -42.62 33.20 -48.51
N LEU A 353 -41.38 32.79 -48.83
CA LEU A 353 -40.82 32.82 -50.18
C LEU A 353 -41.53 31.81 -51.11
N GLN A 354 -41.91 30.64 -50.59
CA GLN A 354 -42.77 29.68 -51.31
C GLN A 354 -44.16 30.27 -51.60
N GLN A 355 -44.78 30.98 -50.64
CA GLN A 355 -46.04 31.69 -50.88
C GLN A 355 -45.87 32.80 -51.94
N LEU A 356 -44.82 33.61 -51.86
CA LEU A 356 -44.54 34.66 -52.85
C LEU A 356 -44.32 34.10 -54.26
N GLN A 357 -43.65 32.95 -54.41
CA GLN A 357 -43.54 32.25 -55.69
C GLN A 357 -44.91 31.79 -56.21
N ASN A 358 -45.75 31.19 -55.36
CA ASN A 358 -47.09 30.74 -55.74
C ASN A 358 -47.99 31.91 -56.17
N VAL A 359 -47.99 33.01 -55.40
CA VAL A 359 -48.74 34.24 -55.73
C VAL A 359 -48.22 34.84 -57.03
N ARG A 360 -46.90 34.95 -57.22
CA ARG A 360 -46.32 35.46 -58.48
C ARG A 360 -46.71 34.61 -59.69
N GLY A 361 -46.73 33.29 -59.54
CA GLY A 361 -47.21 32.37 -60.58
C GLY A 361 -48.69 32.57 -60.92
N GLN A 362 -49.54 32.82 -59.92
CA GLN A 362 -50.95 33.14 -60.12
C GLN A 362 -51.14 34.51 -60.80
N THR A 363 -50.41 35.55 -60.40
CA THR A 363 -50.45 36.86 -61.07
C THR A 363 -50.01 36.74 -62.53
N GLN A 364 -48.91 36.04 -62.80
CA GLN A 364 -48.42 35.85 -64.17
C GLN A 364 -49.39 35.03 -65.02
N ALA A 365 -50.06 34.02 -64.46
CA ALA A 365 -51.12 33.29 -65.16
C ALA A 365 -52.33 34.19 -65.48
N ALA A 366 -52.77 35.01 -64.52
CA ALA A 366 -53.88 35.96 -64.72
C ALA A 366 -53.54 37.05 -65.75
N GLU A 367 -52.32 37.61 -65.73
CA GLU A 367 -51.83 38.55 -66.75
C GLU A 367 -51.73 37.89 -68.13
N LEU A 368 -51.36 36.61 -68.20
CA LEU A 368 -51.30 35.87 -69.46
C LEU A 368 -52.71 35.54 -70.00
N GLU A 369 -53.67 35.17 -69.15
CA GLU A 369 -55.07 35.02 -69.57
C GLU A 369 -55.68 36.35 -70.00
N GLN A 370 -55.44 37.43 -69.26
CA GLN A 370 -55.92 38.77 -69.62
C GLN A 370 -55.34 39.20 -70.97
N ASN A 371 -54.04 39.03 -71.21
CA ASN A 371 -53.44 39.28 -72.53
C ASN A 371 -53.96 38.34 -73.63
N ASN A 372 -54.26 37.07 -73.33
CA ASN A 372 -54.88 36.18 -74.31
C ASN A 372 -56.33 36.60 -74.63
N THR A 373 -57.11 37.12 -73.67
CA THR A 373 -58.47 37.63 -73.92
C THR A 373 -58.46 38.95 -74.70
N THR A 374 -57.55 39.89 -74.41
CA THR A 374 -57.40 41.12 -75.20
C THR A 374 -56.90 40.80 -76.61
N CYS A 375 -55.92 39.91 -76.76
CA CYS A 375 -55.44 39.45 -78.07
C CYS A 375 -56.54 38.72 -78.87
N ARG A 376 -57.36 37.89 -78.22
CA ARG A 376 -58.55 37.26 -78.85
C ARG A 376 -59.57 38.32 -79.30
N THR A 377 -59.89 39.29 -78.44
CA THR A 377 -60.81 40.40 -78.76
C THR A 377 -60.28 41.27 -79.91
N LEU A 378 -58.97 41.51 -79.97
CA LEU A 378 -58.32 42.21 -81.08
C LEU A 378 -58.33 41.39 -82.37
N LYS A 379 -58.15 40.07 -82.29
CA LYS A 379 -58.24 39.16 -83.43
C LYS A 379 -59.66 39.05 -83.97
N GLU A 380 -60.67 39.05 -83.10
CA GLU A 380 -62.10 39.11 -83.47
C GLU A 380 -62.45 40.45 -84.14
N LYS A 381 -61.97 41.57 -83.58
CA LYS A 381 -62.08 42.89 -84.26
C LYS A 381 -61.42 42.87 -85.63
N LEU A 382 -60.19 42.36 -85.74
CA LEU A 382 -59.47 42.26 -87.01
C LEU A 382 -60.19 41.36 -88.02
N THR A 383 -60.76 40.21 -87.63
CA THR A 383 -61.51 39.36 -88.56
C THR A 383 -62.85 39.96 -88.96
N THR A 384 -63.54 40.72 -88.09
CA THR A 384 -64.70 41.53 -88.53
C THR A 384 -64.31 42.64 -89.49
N GLN A 385 -63.15 43.29 -89.27
CA GLN A 385 -62.63 44.34 -90.13
C GLN A 385 -62.21 43.81 -91.52
N ILE A 386 -61.60 42.63 -91.57
CA ILE A 386 -61.32 41.89 -92.82
C ILE A 386 -62.62 41.54 -93.54
N LYS A 387 -63.66 41.09 -92.82
CA LYS A 387 -64.97 40.81 -93.42
C LYS A 387 -65.58 42.04 -94.09
N CYS A 388 -65.57 43.18 -93.40
CA CYS A 388 -66.05 44.47 -93.91
C CYS A 388 -65.18 45.07 -95.03
N LEU A 389 -64.02 44.47 -95.35
CA LEU A 389 -63.21 44.78 -96.53
C LEU A 389 -63.52 43.80 -97.66
N THR A 390 -63.62 42.50 -97.41
CA THR A 390 -64.06 41.51 -98.41
C THR A 390 -65.48 41.77 -98.94
N GLU A 391 -66.35 42.41 -98.15
CA GLU A 391 -67.68 42.88 -98.59
C GLU A 391 -67.63 44.17 -99.44
N LYS A 392 -66.44 44.73 -99.69
CA LYS A 392 -66.21 45.92 -100.54
C LYS A 392 -65.36 45.64 -101.78
N ASP A 393 -64.52 44.60 -101.74
CA ASP A 393 -63.60 44.25 -102.82
C ASP A 393 -64.25 43.48 -104.00
N GLU A 394 -65.58 43.32 -104.04
CA GLU A 394 -66.31 42.89 -105.25
C GLU A 394 -66.53 44.03 -106.28
N ASN A 395 -66.02 45.25 -106.03
CA ASN A 395 -66.14 46.37 -106.97
C ASN A 395 -64.82 47.09 -107.27
N VAL A 396 -64.58 47.31 -108.57
CA VAL A 396 -63.49 48.11 -109.17
C VAL A 396 -62.08 47.50 -109.06
N VAL A 397 -61.86 46.46 -109.87
CA VAL A 397 -60.57 46.32 -110.59
C VAL A 397 -60.67 47.13 -111.89
N TYR A 398 -60.04 48.31 -111.96
CA TYR A 398 -59.54 48.84 -113.24
C TYR A 398 -58.50 49.98 -113.08
N LEU A 399 -57.33 49.80 -113.73
CA LEU A 399 -56.27 50.78 -114.04
C LEU A 399 -55.48 51.41 -112.86
N GLN A 400 -54.26 51.94 -113.07
CA GLN A 400 -53.12 51.57 -113.96
C GLN A 400 -51.92 52.46 -113.58
N SER A 401 -50.72 51.87 -113.40
CA SER A 401 -49.38 52.50 -113.44
C SER A 401 -49.09 53.72 -112.52
N GLU A 402 -47.86 54.23 -112.31
CA GLU A 402 -46.51 53.89 -112.83
C GLU A 402 -45.42 54.35 -111.81
N VAL A 403 -44.33 53.55 -111.61
CA VAL A 403 -42.86 53.92 -111.58
C VAL A 403 -42.38 55.08 -110.64
N ASP A 404 -41.24 55.10 -109.92
CA ASP A 404 -39.93 54.37 -109.86
C ASP A 404 -39.34 54.45 -108.39
N LEU A 405 -38.07 54.29 -107.93
CA LEU A 405 -36.71 53.88 -108.40
C LEU A 405 -35.90 53.36 -107.16
N PRO A 406 -34.86 52.48 -107.26
CA PRO A 406 -34.14 51.92 -106.09
C PRO A 406 -32.61 52.19 -106.00
N GLU A 407 -32.06 52.35 -104.78
CA GLU A 407 -30.65 52.14 -104.33
C GLU A 407 -30.68 51.79 -102.80
N SER A 408 -29.83 50.95 -102.16
CA SER A 408 -28.37 50.69 -102.15
C SER A 408 -27.52 51.74 -101.38
N ALA A 409 -26.47 51.41 -100.61
CA ALA A 409 -25.91 50.14 -100.09
C ALA A 409 -24.83 50.41 -98.98
N LEU A 410 -24.07 49.36 -98.59
CA LEU A 410 -22.81 49.35 -97.79
C LEU A 410 -22.92 49.58 -96.26
N GLN A 411 -22.15 49.02 -95.31
CA GLN A 411 -20.99 48.09 -95.20
C GLN A 411 -19.77 48.68 -94.43
N GLU A 412 -19.12 47.83 -93.62
CA GLU A 412 -17.89 47.96 -92.78
C GLU A 412 -16.74 48.86 -93.30
N PRO A 413 -15.80 49.41 -92.46
CA PRO A 413 -14.85 48.60 -91.65
C PRO A 413 -14.16 49.24 -90.39
N GLN A 414 -13.06 48.63 -89.95
CA GLN A 414 -12.18 48.95 -88.80
C GLN A 414 -11.02 49.93 -89.12
N GLN A 415 -10.48 50.65 -88.11
CA GLN A 415 -9.04 50.66 -87.65
C GLN A 415 -8.48 52.02 -87.11
N LYS A 416 -7.79 51.92 -85.95
CA LYS A 416 -6.48 52.50 -85.54
C LYS A 416 -6.16 54.04 -85.53
N VAL A 417 -5.78 54.47 -84.30
CA VAL A 417 -4.47 55.09 -83.91
C VAL A 417 -4.21 56.62 -84.03
N GLN A 418 -3.67 57.18 -82.93
CA GLN A 418 -2.97 58.48 -82.70
C GLN A 418 -3.76 59.80 -82.95
N VAL A 419 -3.92 60.76 -82.02
CA VAL A 419 -3.00 61.50 -81.09
C VAL A 419 -2.36 62.75 -81.73
N ASN A 420 -2.90 63.95 -81.47
CA ASN A 420 -2.25 64.97 -80.63
C ASN A 420 -3.04 66.29 -80.38
N GLN A 421 -2.98 66.74 -79.12
CA GLN A 421 -2.87 68.11 -78.58
C GLN A 421 -3.40 69.37 -79.33
N ALA A 422 -4.43 70.00 -78.74
CA ALA A 422 -4.63 71.47 -78.53
C ALA A 422 -6.04 71.69 -77.91
N SER A 423 -6.38 72.67 -77.08
CA SER A 423 -5.65 73.62 -76.23
C SER A 423 -6.62 74.15 -75.14
N GLU A 424 -6.09 74.71 -74.04
CA GLU A 424 -6.71 75.69 -73.13
C GLU A 424 -8.11 75.49 -72.48
N LYS A 425 -8.07 75.39 -71.13
CA LYS A 425 -8.83 76.20 -70.16
C LYS A 425 -10.37 76.14 -70.17
N ALA A 426 -10.93 75.16 -69.46
CA ALA A 426 -12.17 75.34 -68.70
C ALA A 426 -12.19 74.54 -67.38
N LYS A 427 -12.39 75.27 -66.28
CA LYS A 427 -13.07 74.93 -65.00
C LYS A 427 -13.02 73.47 -64.49
N GLU A 428 -12.47 73.34 -63.27
CA GLU A 428 -12.85 72.37 -62.21
C GLU A 428 -13.56 71.08 -62.66
N CYS A 429 -12.79 70.06 -63.05
CA CYS A 429 -13.31 68.70 -63.14
C CYS A 429 -13.44 68.09 -61.72
N PRO A 430 -14.65 67.70 -61.25
CA PRO A 430 -14.82 67.09 -59.92
C PRO A 430 -14.02 65.79 -59.77
N GLU A 431 -13.97 65.00 -60.85
CA GLU A 431 -13.38 63.67 -60.94
C GLU A 431 -11.89 63.65 -60.56
N CYS A 432 -11.11 64.66 -61.00
CA CYS A 432 -9.72 64.81 -60.57
C CYS A 432 -9.56 65.23 -59.10
N GLN A 433 -10.53 65.97 -58.55
CA GLN A 433 -10.50 66.38 -57.14
C GLN A 433 -10.92 65.22 -56.21
N GLU A 434 -11.84 64.37 -56.66
CA GLU A 434 -12.21 63.12 -55.97
C GLU A 434 -11.10 62.07 -56.07
N ALA A 435 -10.50 61.87 -57.24
CA ALA A 435 -9.33 60.99 -57.39
C ALA A 435 -8.19 61.39 -56.44
N ALA A 436 -7.91 62.70 -56.31
CA ALA A 436 -6.94 63.21 -55.34
C ALA A 436 -7.35 62.94 -53.88
N ARG A 437 -8.63 63.15 -53.51
CA ARG A 437 -9.15 62.83 -52.17
C ARG A 437 -9.02 61.34 -51.85
N THR A 438 -9.34 60.45 -52.79
CA THR A 438 -9.22 58.99 -52.59
C THR A 438 -7.76 58.53 -52.50
N LEU A 439 -6.83 59.18 -53.22
CA LEU A 439 -5.40 58.93 -53.07
C LEU A 439 -4.89 59.34 -51.69
N PHE A 440 -5.32 60.50 -51.17
CA PHE A 440 -4.98 60.93 -49.81
C PHE A 440 -5.62 60.05 -48.73
N SER A 441 -6.86 59.58 -48.92
CA SER A 441 -7.53 58.65 -48.00
C SER A 441 -6.78 57.32 -47.95
N THR A 442 -6.56 56.68 -49.10
CA THR A 442 -5.83 55.40 -49.18
C THR A 442 -4.39 55.51 -48.70
N GLN A 443 -3.72 56.67 -48.89
CA GLN A 443 -2.41 56.93 -48.30
C GLN A 443 -2.46 57.04 -46.76
N HIS A 444 -3.50 57.66 -46.19
CA HIS A 444 -3.71 57.74 -44.73
C HIS A 444 -4.07 56.36 -44.14
N GLU A 445 -4.90 55.58 -44.83
CA GLU A 445 -5.23 54.19 -44.50
C GLU A 445 -3.96 53.32 -44.50
N CYS A 446 -3.11 53.43 -45.54
CA CYS A 446 -1.82 52.74 -45.61
C CYS A 446 -0.85 53.14 -44.49
N GLN A 447 -0.89 54.40 -44.03
CA GLN A 447 -0.12 54.83 -42.85
C GLN A 447 -0.70 54.30 -41.53
N THR A 448 -2.02 54.17 -41.44
CA THR A 448 -2.72 53.64 -40.27
C THR A 448 -2.47 52.14 -40.13
N LEU A 449 -2.68 51.37 -41.20
CA LEU A 449 -2.33 49.95 -41.29
C LEU A 449 -0.84 49.69 -40.97
N LYS A 450 0.08 50.56 -41.42
CA LYS A 450 1.50 50.47 -41.04
C LYS A 450 1.76 50.68 -39.54
N LYS A 451 0.99 51.54 -38.85
CA LYS A 451 1.08 51.70 -37.39
C LYS A 451 0.55 50.46 -36.68
N GLU A 452 -0.62 49.96 -37.09
CA GLU A 452 -1.25 48.75 -36.56
C GLU A 452 -0.36 47.51 -36.73
N ILE A 453 0.28 47.33 -37.90
CA ILE A 453 1.28 46.28 -38.13
C ILE A 453 2.49 46.45 -37.19
N CYS A 454 3.02 47.67 -37.04
CA CYS A 454 4.11 47.94 -36.10
C CYS A 454 3.73 47.73 -34.62
N GLU A 455 2.45 47.88 -34.25
CA GLU A 455 1.96 47.71 -32.87
C GLU A 455 1.62 46.25 -32.56
N THR A 456 1.00 45.53 -33.50
CA THR A 456 0.77 44.08 -33.40
C THR A 456 2.09 43.31 -33.35
N LEU A 457 3.11 43.70 -34.14
CA LEU A 457 4.47 43.12 -34.03
C LEU A 457 5.10 43.34 -32.65
N LYS A 458 5.01 44.56 -32.07
CA LYS A 458 5.49 44.82 -30.69
C LYS A 458 4.76 43.97 -29.66
N CYS A 459 3.46 43.74 -29.84
CA CYS A 459 2.68 42.85 -28.97
C CYS A 459 3.14 41.39 -29.10
N LEU A 460 3.35 40.90 -30.33
CA LEU A 460 3.87 39.55 -30.60
C LEU A 460 5.25 39.33 -29.98
N ASP A 461 6.19 40.27 -30.12
CA ASP A 461 7.52 40.15 -29.51
C ASP A 461 7.45 40.19 -27.97
N LYS A 462 6.51 40.94 -27.39
CA LYS A 462 6.28 40.96 -25.93
C LYS A 462 5.76 39.61 -25.41
N GLU A 463 4.81 38.98 -26.10
CA GLU A 463 4.33 37.65 -25.72
C GLU A 463 5.37 36.55 -26.01
N ARG A 464 6.15 36.67 -27.09
CA ARG A 464 7.29 35.80 -27.41
C ARG A 464 8.36 35.85 -26.32
N SER A 465 8.66 37.05 -25.80
CA SER A 465 9.59 37.27 -24.70
C SER A 465 9.10 36.62 -23.40
N LYS A 466 7.84 36.86 -22.99
CA LYS A 466 7.22 36.17 -21.84
C LYS A 466 7.27 34.65 -21.97
N ASN A 467 6.93 34.12 -23.14
CA ASN A 467 6.93 32.67 -23.39
C ASN A 467 8.34 32.08 -23.30
N HIS A 468 9.36 32.80 -23.79
CA HIS A 468 10.76 32.41 -23.60
C HIS A 468 11.17 32.43 -22.11
N GLU A 469 10.83 33.48 -21.37
CA GLU A 469 11.11 33.59 -19.93
C GLU A 469 10.46 32.45 -19.13
N VAL A 470 9.20 32.11 -19.44
CA VAL A 470 8.46 30.98 -18.86
C VAL A 470 9.12 29.64 -19.23
N LYS A 471 9.54 29.46 -20.48
CA LYS A 471 10.28 28.25 -20.94
C LYS A 471 11.59 28.05 -20.19
N GLU A 472 12.38 29.11 -19.99
CA GLU A 472 13.64 29.01 -19.23
C GLU A 472 13.38 28.82 -17.72
N LYS A 473 12.32 29.40 -17.14
CA LYS A 473 11.86 29.08 -15.78
C LYS A 473 11.49 27.58 -15.64
N TYR A 474 10.86 26.97 -16.64
CA TYR A 474 10.57 25.53 -16.65
C TYR A 474 11.85 24.67 -16.80
N LYS A 475 12.77 25.01 -17.71
CA LYS A 475 14.11 24.39 -17.77
C LYS A 475 14.82 24.44 -16.42
N ALA A 476 14.88 25.60 -15.79
CA ALA A 476 15.56 25.76 -14.50
C ALA A 476 14.89 24.97 -13.37
N LYS A 477 13.56 24.76 -13.40
CA LYS A 477 12.86 23.81 -12.51
C LYS A 477 13.27 22.37 -12.82
N LEU A 478 13.27 21.96 -14.10
CA LEU A 478 13.65 20.62 -14.53
C LEU A 478 15.10 20.27 -14.19
N CYS A 479 16.06 21.17 -14.39
CA CYS A 479 17.46 20.95 -14.02
C CYS A 479 17.63 20.76 -12.50
N ARG A 480 16.91 21.54 -11.68
CA ARG A 480 16.90 21.36 -10.21
C ARG A 480 16.25 20.04 -9.78
N ALA A 481 15.20 19.59 -10.46
CA ALA A 481 14.61 18.28 -10.23
C ALA A 481 15.59 17.14 -10.59
N LYS A 482 16.22 17.21 -11.77
CA LYS A 482 17.24 16.24 -12.21
C LYS A 482 18.43 16.18 -11.24
N GLN A 483 18.93 17.32 -10.76
CA GLN A 483 20.03 17.35 -9.79
C GLN A 483 19.64 16.68 -8.46
N LYS A 484 18.41 16.94 -7.95
CA LYS A 484 17.92 16.27 -6.74
C LYS A 484 17.84 14.76 -6.91
N LEU A 485 17.28 14.29 -8.02
CA LEU A 485 17.20 12.85 -8.33
C LEU A 485 18.59 12.22 -8.45
N HIS A 486 19.53 12.88 -9.13
CA HIS A 486 20.90 12.38 -9.24
C HIS A 486 21.61 12.30 -7.88
N ASN A 487 21.51 13.34 -7.04
CA ASN A 487 22.07 13.32 -5.69
C ASN A 487 21.47 12.20 -4.83
N GLU A 488 20.15 11.98 -4.93
CA GLU A 488 19.43 10.91 -4.23
C GLU A 488 19.87 9.51 -4.69
N THR A 489 20.02 9.30 -6.01
CA THR A 489 20.58 8.05 -6.56
C THR A 489 22.00 7.81 -6.06
N MET A 490 22.89 8.81 -6.15
CA MET A 490 24.28 8.69 -5.66
C MET A 490 24.35 8.35 -4.16
N TRP A 491 23.44 8.88 -3.34
CA TRP A 491 23.35 8.54 -1.92
C TRP A 491 22.87 7.10 -1.69
N ARG A 492 21.89 6.63 -2.46
CA ARG A 492 21.42 5.24 -2.41
C ARG A 492 22.49 4.27 -2.87
N ASP A 493 23.23 4.58 -3.93
CA ASP A 493 24.31 3.73 -4.46
C ASP A 493 25.43 3.54 -3.42
N GLU A 494 25.89 4.61 -2.76
CA GLU A 494 26.87 4.46 -1.67
C GLU A 494 26.28 3.78 -0.41
N LYS A 495 24.98 3.95 -0.08
CA LYS A 495 24.38 3.20 1.03
C LYS A 495 24.22 1.71 0.70
N ILE A 496 23.84 1.34 -0.52
CA ILE A 496 23.81 -0.05 -1.01
C ILE A 496 25.21 -0.65 -0.89
N LYS A 497 26.22 0.03 -1.45
CA LYS A 497 27.62 -0.37 -1.40
C LYS A 497 28.16 -0.50 0.04
N ASN A 498 27.69 0.31 0.99
CA ASN A 498 27.99 0.14 2.42
C ASN A 498 27.35 -1.14 2.99
N LEU A 499 26.05 -1.35 2.74
CA LEU A 499 25.35 -2.57 3.15
C LEU A 499 25.95 -3.85 2.52
N GLU A 500 26.43 -3.79 1.28
CA GLU A 500 27.12 -4.91 0.62
C GLU A 500 28.45 -5.26 1.31
N ARG A 501 29.22 -4.26 1.75
CA ARG A 501 30.44 -4.48 2.56
C ARG A 501 30.10 -5.05 3.93
N GLU A 502 29.10 -4.51 4.61
CA GLU A 502 28.60 -4.99 5.91
C GLU A 502 28.14 -6.47 5.82
N LEU A 503 27.32 -6.79 4.82
CA LEU A 503 26.83 -8.16 4.56
C LEU A 503 28.00 -9.11 4.23
N SER A 504 28.99 -8.67 3.46
CA SER A 504 30.20 -9.45 3.15
C SER A 504 31.00 -9.79 4.42
N LEU A 505 31.15 -8.84 5.34
CA LEU A 505 31.83 -9.05 6.63
C LEU A 505 31.04 -10.02 7.53
N CYS A 506 29.71 -9.84 7.63
CA CYS A 506 28.84 -10.76 8.38
C CYS A 506 28.86 -12.18 7.81
N SER A 507 28.82 -12.32 6.47
CA SER A 507 28.92 -13.62 5.78
C SER A 507 30.25 -14.32 6.06
N HIS A 508 31.37 -13.59 6.01
CA HIS A 508 32.70 -14.13 6.32
C HIS A 508 32.83 -14.54 7.81
N SER A 509 32.24 -13.77 8.73
CA SER A 509 32.17 -14.13 10.16
C SER A 509 31.35 -15.40 10.39
N LEU A 510 30.16 -15.48 9.78
CA LEU A 510 29.29 -16.65 9.84
C LEU A 510 29.94 -17.91 9.26
N SER A 511 30.73 -17.78 8.17
CA SER A 511 31.53 -18.89 7.63
C SER A 511 32.53 -19.38 8.67
N LYS A 512 33.32 -18.49 9.27
CA LYS A 512 34.29 -18.84 10.32
C LYS A 512 33.64 -19.52 11.53
N GLN A 513 32.44 -19.08 11.91
CA GLN A 513 31.65 -19.72 12.97
C GLN A 513 31.19 -21.12 12.57
N LYS A 514 30.67 -21.31 11.35
CA LYS A 514 30.32 -22.65 10.82
C LYS A 514 31.53 -23.59 10.77
N ASP A 515 32.68 -23.10 10.33
CA ASP A 515 33.93 -23.86 10.30
C ASP A 515 34.38 -24.27 11.72
N LEU A 516 34.19 -23.37 12.70
CA LEU A 516 34.50 -23.65 14.12
C LEU A 516 33.55 -24.69 14.72
N VAL A 517 32.23 -24.54 14.51
CA VAL A 517 31.24 -25.54 14.92
C VAL A 517 31.56 -26.91 14.31
N THR A 518 31.87 -26.95 13.02
CA THR A 518 32.22 -28.20 12.29
C THR A 518 33.48 -28.87 12.88
N ARG A 519 34.48 -28.09 13.31
CA ARG A 519 35.64 -28.63 14.04
C ARG A 519 35.25 -29.18 15.41
N ILE A 520 34.41 -28.46 16.16
CA ILE A 520 33.96 -28.87 17.50
C ILE A 520 33.10 -30.14 17.44
N THR A 521 32.18 -30.27 16.48
CA THR A 521 31.37 -31.49 16.31
C THR A 521 32.24 -32.69 15.98
N LEU A 522 33.19 -32.55 15.05
CA LEU A 522 34.12 -33.61 14.66
C LEU A 522 35.05 -34.03 15.82
N GLU A 523 35.46 -33.11 16.68
CA GLU A 523 36.24 -33.46 17.88
C GLU A 523 35.37 -34.15 18.95
N ASN A 524 34.14 -33.68 19.17
CA ASN A 524 33.18 -34.32 20.06
C ASN A 524 32.85 -35.75 19.60
N GLU A 525 32.75 -36.01 18.29
CA GLU A 525 32.56 -37.36 17.73
C GLU A 525 33.75 -38.28 18.05
N LYS A 526 35.00 -37.82 17.88
CA LYS A 526 36.19 -38.58 18.31
C LYS A 526 36.16 -38.88 19.81
N LEU A 527 35.90 -37.87 20.64
CA LEU A 527 35.87 -38.02 22.10
C LEU A 527 34.75 -38.98 22.54
N LEU A 528 33.61 -39.01 21.84
CA LEU A 528 32.55 -40.00 22.07
C LEU A 528 32.98 -41.41 21.66
N VAL A 529 33.73 -41.58 20.56
CA VAL A 529 34.29 -42.88 20.16
C VAL A 529 35.36 -43.36 21.15
N GLU A 530 36.26 -42.49 21.59
CA GLU A 530 37.29 -42.85 22.57
C GLU A 530 36.70 -43.14 23.95
N ARG A 531 35.71 -42.35 24.41
CA ARG A 531 34.93 -42.67 25.62
C ARG A 531 34.27 -44.06 25.53
N ARG A 532 33.70 -44.43 24.38
CA ARG A 532 33.13 -45.78 24.16
C ARG A 532 34.22 -46.86 24.24
N ARG A 533 35.40 -46.63 23.66
CA ARG A 533 36.54 -47.57 23.73
C ARG A 533 37.01 -47.77 25.18
N LEU A 534 37.20 -46.68 25.92
CA LEU A 534 37.66 -46.74 27.32
C LEU A 534 36.63 -47.41 28.24
N LEU A 535 35.32 -47.22 28.01
CA LEU A 535 34.27 -47.92 28.75
C LEU A 535 34.25 -49.44 28.47
N LEU A 536 34.52 -49.87 27.23
CA LEU A 536 34.69 -51.30 26.92
C LEU A 536 35.90 -51.89 27.65
N GLN A 537 37.05 -51.21 27.61
CA GLN A 537 38.27 -51.65 28.29
C GLN A 537 38.09 -51.71 29.83
N LEU A 538 37.32 -50.78 30.42
CA LEU A 538 36.96 -50.82 31.84
C LEU A 538 36.06 -52.02 32.18
N ASN A 539 35.05 -52.34 31.37
CA ASN A 539 34.21 -53.52 31.59
C ASN A 539 35.02 -54.82 31.46
N GLU A 540 35.93 -54.92 30.49
CA GLU A 540 36.84 -56.06 30.33
C GLU A 540 37.76 -56.23 31.55
N GLU A 541 38.27 -55.12 32.11
CA GLU A 541 39.01 -55.12 33.37
C GLU A 541 38.14 -55.48 34.60
N GLU A 542 36.88 -55.03 34.67
CA GLU A 542 35.97 -55.39 35.76
C GLU A 542 35.64 -56.89 35.73
N HIS A 543 35.32 -57.44 34.57
CA HIS A 543 35.02 -58.86 34.39
C HIS A 543 36.22 -59.76 34.74
N SER A 544 37.41 -59.43 34.26
CA SER A 544 38.63 -60.17 34.63
C SER A 544 38.97 -60.05 36.14
N LYS A 545 38.64 -58.92 36.79
CA LYS A 545 38.75 -58.75 38.26
C LYS A 545 37.63 -59.45 39.04
N THR A 546 36.48 -59.77 38.46
CA THR A 546 35.47 -60.64 39.09
C THR A 546 35.86 -62.11 38.94
N ASP A 547 36.28 -62.54 37.76
CA ASP A 547 36.69 -63.93 37.49
C ASP A 547 37.93 -64.30 38.32
N GLY A 548 38.91 -63.39 38.41
CA GLY A 548 40.04 -63.54 39.32
C GLY A 548 39.65 -63.66 40.79
N ARG A 549 38.55 -63.04 41.23
CA ARG A 549 38.00 -63.20 42.59
C ARG A 549 37.30 -64.54 42.78
N PHE A 550 36.51 -65.00 41.83
CA PHE A 550 35.92 -66.35 41.87
C PHE A 550 37.01 -67.45 41.89
N LEU A 551 38.09 -67.27 41.12
CA LEU A 551 39.25 -68.16 41.10
C LEU A 551 40.13 -68.10 42.37
N MET A 552 40.02 -67.04 43.18
CA MET A 552 40.65 -66.96 44.50
C MET A 552 39.77 -67.60 45.57
N ASN A 553 38.48 -67.26 45.61
CA ASN A 553 37.54 -67.79 46.61
C ASN A 553 37.43 -69.33 46.53
N THR A 554 37.31 -69.89 45.32
CA THR A 554 37.24 -71.34 45.12
C THR A 554 38.49 -72.08 45.62
N LYS A 555 39.69 -71.49 45.45
CA LYS A 555 40.95 -72.02 46.01
C LYS A 555 41.00 -71.95 47.54
N GLN A 556 40.29 -71.00 48.15
CA GLN A 556 40.22 -70.82 49.60
C GLN A 556 39.21 -71.77 50.25
N GLU A 557 38.18 -72.21 49.51
CA GLU A 557 37.23 -73.24 49.95
C GLU A 557 37.81 -74.67 49.82
N THR A 558 38.64 -74.94 48.81
CA THR A 558 39.33 -76.24 48.64
C THR A 558 40.56 -76.43 49.54
N GLY A 559 40.76 -75.56 50.53
CA GLY A 559 41.95 -75.51 51.39
C GLY A 559 41.70 -75.86 52.87
N LYS A 560 40.70 -76.70 53.15
CA LYS A 560 40.32 -77.18 54.50
C LYS A 560 40.14 -78.68 54.53
#